data_AF-A0AAD5TSS6-F1
#
_entry.id   AF-A0AAD5TSS6-F1
#
_cell.length_a   1.000
_cell.length_b   1.000
_cell.length_c   1.000
_cell.angle_alpha   90.00
_cell.angle_beta   90.00
_cell.angle_gamma   90.00
#
_symmetry.space_group_name_H-M   'P 1'
#
loop_
_entity.id
_entity.type
_entity.pdbx_description
1 polymer ?
#
loop_
_entity_poly.entity_id
_entity_poly.type
_entity_poly.pdbx_seq_one_letter_code
_entity_poly.pdbx_strand_id
1 'polypeptide(L)'
;MNETNSNGIKLERNEDEIKEVVNQSETDSKNESNKKSVPFQQPLVDSNDVKDVNYLKPKKKILSQDIDSYQVKQISFFGQLFNIVLQNLNGPCPLIALINVLSLTKKINIPPIPTTSEKLLDKLNGYLLDGNLNLSESDLLKVLKELPNLKTGMIVSPRFDIPMSFVDSDQLLVFKAF
;
A
#
# COMPACT_ATOMS: atom_id res chain seq x y z
N MET A 1 47.71 1.99 29.32
CA MET A 1 47.72 3.13 30.25
C MET A 1 46.33 3.26 30.81
N ASN A 2 46.22 3.16 32.14
CA ASN A 2 44.96 3.24 32.88
C ASN A 2 44.50 4.70 32.95
N GLU A 3 43.19 4.93 32.93
CA GLU A 3 42.51 5.71 33.96
C GLU A 3 41.00 5.44 33.93
N THR A 4 40.55 4.81 35.01
CA THR A 4 39.17 4.48 35.35
C THR A 4 38.51 5.65 36.05
N ASN A 5 37.32 6.04 35.62
CA ASN A 5 36.49 6.99 36.34
C ASN A 5 35.52 6.26 37.29
N SER A 6 35.55 6.70 38.54
CA SER A 6 34.73 6.25 39.67
C SER A 6 33.32 6.83 39.55
N ASN A 7 32.29 5.98 39.65
CA ASN A 7 31.05 6.26 40.38
C ASN A 7 30.18 5.00 40.38
N GLY A 8 30.25 4.28 41.50
CA GLY A 8 29.43 3.10 41.74
C GLY A 8 28.03 3.46 42.21
N ILE A 9 27.03 2.84 41.59
CA ILE A 9 25.83 2.31 42.28
C ILE A 9 25.51 0.97 41.60
N LYS A 10 25.63 -0.11 42.35
CA LYS A 10 25.31 -1.48 41.97
C LYS A 10 23.84 -1.75 42.29
N LEU A 11 23.02 -2.06 41.27
CA LEU A 11 21.67 -2.61 41.45
C LEU A 11 21.61 -3.95 40.71
N GLU A 12 22.09 -5.00 41.38
CA GLU A 12 21.71 -6.38 41.09
C GLU A 12 20.38 -6.65 41.79
N ARG A 13 19.36 -7.13 41.05
CA ARG A 13 18.24 -7.86 41.63
C ARG A 13 17.98 -9.10 40.79
N ASN A 14 18.00 -10.21 41.53
CA ASN A 14 18.07 -11.57 41.09
C ASN A 14 16.75 -12.04 40.48
N GLU A 15 16.88 -12.86 39.45
CA GLU A 15 15.86 -13.81 39.01
C GLU A 15 15.85 -14.99 40.00
N ASP A 16 14.65 -15.54 40.24
CA ASP A 16 14.31 -16.75 41.04
C ASP A 16 13.58 -16.51 42.38
N GLU A 17 12.53 -17.33 42.56
CA GLU A 17 11.50 -17.40 43.63
C GLU A 17 10.33 -16.40 43.46
N ILE A 18 9.06 -16.79 43.25
CA ILE A 18 8.27 -17.81 43.95
C ILE A 18 7.17 -18.37 43.01
N LYS A 19 7.10 -19.71 42.93
CA LYS A 19 5.95 -20.51 42.47
C LYS A 19 5.02 -20.77 43.66
N GLU A 20 3.78 -21.18 43.35
CA GLU A 20 2.69 -21.64 44.24
C GLU A 20 1.72 -20.57 44.74
N VAL A 21 0.55 -20.47 44.09
CA VAL A 21 -0.70 -21.00 44.68
C VAL A 21 -1.55 -21.57 43.53
N VAL A 22 -1.72 -22.89 43.55
CA VAL A 22 -2.65 -23.68 42.75
C VAL A 22 -3.82 -24.09 43.66
N ASN A 23 -5.00 -24.30 43.05
CA ASN A 23 -6.26 -24.85 43.59
C ASN A 23 -7.18 -23.81 44.26
N GLN A 24 -8.49 -23.77 44.09
CA GLN A 24 -9.58 -24.55 43.45
C GLN A 24 -10.79 -23.57 43.56
N SER A 25 -11.88 -23.54 42.79
CA SER A 25 -12.78 -24.59 42.31
C SER A 25 -13.88 -23.97 41.43
N GLU A 26 -14.40 -24.82 40.56
CA GLU A 26 -15.62 -24.80 39.75
C GLU A 26 -16.89 -24.18 40.38
N THR A 27 -17.73 -23.55 39.54
CA THR A 27 -19.14 -23.90 39.20
C THR A 27 -20.10 -22.71 38.99
N ASP A 28 -20.72 -22.73 37.81
CA ASP A 28 -22.11 -22.40 37.43
C ASP A 28 -22.78 -21.02 37.60
N SER A 29 -23.17 -20.52 36.42
CA SER A 29 -24.49 -19.96 36.02
C SER A 29 -24.91 -18.52 36.36
N LYS A 30 -25.03 -17.76 35.25
CA LYS A 30 -26.11 -16.80 34.87
C LYS A 30 -26.32 -15.51 35.68
N ASN A 31 -25.94 -14.37 35.07
CA ASN A 31 -26.75 -13.16 34.78
C ASN A 31 -25.79 -12.01 34.37
N GLU A 32 -25.85 -11.46 33.16
CA GLU A 32 -26.80 -10.46 32.65
C GLU A 32 -26.11 -9.09 32.52
N SER A 33 -25.87 -8.62 31.29
CA SER A 33 -25.91 -7.20 30.86
C SER A 33 -25.24 -6.97 29.50
N ASN A 34 -25.97 -7.29 28.43
CA ASN A 34 -26.45 -6.30 27.46
C ASN A 34 -25.53 -5.08 27.17
N LYS A 35 -24.77 -5.11 26.07
CA LYS A 35 -24.46 -3.89 25.30
C LYS A 35 -24.76 -4.12 23.82
N LYS A 36 -25.91 -3.58 23.45
CA LYS A 36 -26.50 -3.56 22.11
C LYS A 36 -25.60 -2.82 21.12
N SER A 37 -25.38 -3.46 19.97
CA SER A 37 -25.09 -2.80 18.71
C SER A 37 -26.29 -1.91 18.34
N VAL A 38 -26.04 -0.64 18.02
CA VAL A 38 -27.05 0.28 17.50
C VAL A 38 -27.03 0.18 15.97
N PRO A 39 -28.12 -0.25 15.31
CA PRO A 39 -28.23 -0.18 13.86
C PRO A 39 -28.52 1.27 13.43
N PHE A 40 -27.84 1.71 12.38
CA PHE A 40 -28.15 2.96 11.68
C PHE A 40 -29.55 2.86 11.06
N GLN A 41 -30.52 3.63 11.55
CA GLN A 41 -31.87 3.73 10.99
C GLN A 41 -31.90 4.81 9.89
N GLN A 42 -32.40 4.47 8.71
CA GLN A 42 -32.72 5.46 7.66
C GLN A 42 -34.01 6.21 8.06
N PRO A 43 -34.17 7.50 7.68
CA PRO A 43 -35.39 8.24 7.98
C PRO A 43 -36.57 7.68 7.18
N LEU A 44 -37.72 7.52 7.83
CA LEU A 44 -39.01 7.24 7.20
C LEU A 44 -39.43 8.46 6.36
N VAL A 45 -39.57 8.27 5.04
CA VAL A 45 -40.19 9.27 4.16
C VAL A 45 -41.70 9.04 4.17
N ASP A 46 -42.41 10.04 4.70
CA ASP A 46 -43.87 10.08 4.72
C ASP A 46 -44.39 10.19 3.29
N SER A 47 -45.33 9.32 2.95
CA SER A 47 -45.89 9.22 1.61
C SER A 47 -47.12 10.09 1.55
N ASN A 48 -46.99 11.37 1.20
CA ASN A 48 -48.00 12.18 0.49
C ASN A 48 -47.50 13.61 0.23
N ASP A 49 -47.81 14.12 -0.96
CA ASP A 49 -47.59 15.47 -1.48
C ASP A 49 -46.16 15.91 -1.84
N VAL A 50 -45.83 15.86 -3.15
CA VAL A 50 -45.65 17.06 -3.99
C VAL A 50 -45.58 16.61 -5.47
N LYS A 51 -46.45 17.21 -6.28
CA LYS A 51 -46.49 17.14 -7.75
C LYS A 51 -45.39 18.01 -8.36
N ASP A 52 -44.90 17.58 -9.51
CA ASP A 52 -44.08 18.33 -10.49
C ASP A 52 -42.70 18.83 -10.06
N VAL A 53 -41.68 17.99 -10.34
CA VAL A 53 -40.44 18.45 -10.99
C VAL A 53 -39.83 17.29 -11.79
N ASN A 54 -39.69 17.51 -13.10
CA ASN A 54 -38.90 16.67 -14.00
C ASN A 54 -37.44 16.62 -13.52
N TYR A 55 -37.10 15.65 -12.67
CA TYR A 55 -35.71 15.25 -12.48
C TYR A 55 -35.27 14.52 -13.74
N LEU A 56 -34.54 15.24 -14.59
CA LEU A 56 -33.68 14.67 -15.62
C LEU A 56 -32.99 13.44 -15.04
N LYS A 57 -33.41 12.25 -15.51
CA LYS A 57 -32.73 10.99 -15.21
C LYS A 57 -31.24 11.24 -15.48
N PRO A 58 -30.32 10.99 -14.52
CA PRO A 58 -28.92 11.02 -14.87
C PRO A 58 -28.76 9.95 -15.95
N LYS A 59 -28.37 10.37 -17.16
CA LYS A 59 -27.85 9.44 -18.17
C LYS A 59 -26.57 8.88 -17.57
N LYS A 60 -26.71 7.81 -16.77
CA LYS A 60 -25.60 7.00 -16.33
C LYS A 60 -25.15 6.24 -17.56
N LYS A 61 -24.38 6.92 -18.42
CA LYS A 61 -23.47 6.22 -19.31
C LYS A 61 -22.43 5.63 -18.36
N ILE A 62 -22.75 4.46 -17.80
CA ILE A 62 -21.72 3.56 -17.30
C ILE A 62 -20.93 3.22 -18.56
N LEU A 63 -19.98 4.09 -18.90
CA LEU A 63 -18.81 3.63 -19.63
C LEU A 63 -18.26 2.59 -18.69
N SER A 64 -18.40 1.33 -19.07
CA SER A 64 -17.44 0.30 -18.72
C SER A 64 -16.07 0.84 -19.15
N GLN A 65 -15.45 1.68 -18.32
CA GLN A 65 -14.02 1.90 -18.42
C GLN A 65 -13.43 0.52 -18.30
N ASP A 66 -12.74 0.08 -19.35
CA ASP A 66 -11.96 -1.14 -19.30
C ASP A 66 -11.14 -1.09 -18.01
N ILE A 67 -11.37 -2.06 -17.13
CA ILE A 67 -10.82 -2.07 -15.76
C ILE A 67 -9.29 -1.92 -15.81
N ASP A 68 -8.67 -2.34 -16.92
CA ASP A 68 -7.24 -2.26 -17.18
C ASP A 68 -6.83 -1.23 -18.26
N SER A 69 -7.51 -0.08 -18.31
CA SER A 69 -7.13 1.05 -19.18
C SER A 69 -6.85 2.31 -18.36
N TYR A 70 -5.61 2.82 -18.44
CA TYR A 70 -5.14 3.98 -17.69
C TYR A 70 -4.91 5.16 -18.61
N GLN A 71 -5.45 6.31 -18.24
CA GLN A 71 -5.26 7.55 -18.99
C GLN A 71 -3.83 8.07 -18.78
N VAL A 72 -3.24 8.60 -19.84
CA VAL A 72 -1.94 9.28 -19.80
C VAL A 72 -2.17 10.78 -19.93
N LYS A 73 -1.62 11.55 -19.00
CA LYS A 73 -1.69 13.01 -18.98
C LYS A 73 -0.31 13.59 -19.23
N GLN A 74 -0.23 14.46 -20.24
CA GLN A 74 0.94 15.29 -20.41
C GLN A 74 0.93 16.44 -19.39
N ILE A 75 2.06 16.67 -18.72
CA ILE A 75 2.26 17.74 -17.74
C ILE A 75 3.53 18.53 -18.07
N SER A 76 3.58 19.78 -17.62
CA SER A 76 4.82 20.54 -17.55
C SER A 76 5.43 20.36 -16.16
N PHE A 77 6.67 19.86 -16.11
CA PHE A 77 7.43 19.64 -14.88
C PHE A 77 8.85 20.19 -15.09
N PHE A 78 9.27 21.13 -14.23
CA PHE A 78 10.53 21.88 -14.40
C PHE A 78 10.76 22.45 -15.82
N GLY A 79 9.69 22.98 -16.44
CA GLY A 79 9.75 23.61 -17.76
C GLY A 79 9.83 22.64 -18.95
N GLN A 80 9.69 21.33 -18.70
CA GLN A 80 9.71 20.29 -19.74
C GLN A 80 8.43 19.47 -19.73
N LEU A 81 8.07 18.89 -20.87
CA LEU A 81 6.87 18.07 -21.01
C LEU A 81 7.16 16.62 -20.65
N PHE A 82 6.31 16.05 -19.79
CA PHE A 82 6.36 14.65 -19.37
C PHE A 82 4.98 14.02 -19.45
N ASN A 83 4.94 12.70 -19.62
CA ASN A 83 3.70 11.94 -19.66
C ASN A 83 3.58 11.11 -18.38
N ILE A 84 2.56 11.36 -17.57
CA ILE A 84 2.26 10.59 -16.37
C ILE A 84 1.02 9.73 -16.57
N VAL A 85 1.03 8.55 -15.97
CA VAL A 85 -0.13 7.65 -15.94
C VAL A 85 -1.01 8.03 -14.76
N LEU A 86 -2.32 8.14 -15.02
CA LEU A 86 -3.33 8.41 -14.01
C LEU A 86 -3.93 7.11 -13.48
N GLN A 87 -4.22 7.06 -12.19
CA GLN A 87 -4.92 5.93 -11.57
C GLN A 87 -6.43 5.99 -11.80
N ASN A 88 -7.03 4.83 -12.00
CA ASN A 88 -8.48 4.64 -11.89
C ASN A 88 -8.87 4.42 -10.42
N LEU A 89 -10.16 4.34 -10.14
CA LEU A 89 -10.66 3.93 -8.82
C LEU A 89 -10.18 2.49 -8.54
N ASN A 90 -9.42 2.29 -7.46
CA ASN A 90 -8.78 1.01 -7.10
C ASN A 90 -7.75 0.49 -8.13
N GLY A 91 -7.12 1.37 -8.91
CA GLY A 91 -6.05 0.98 -9.84
C GLY A 91 -4.77 0.49 -9.14
N PRO A 92 -3.83 -0.12 -9.88
CA PRO A 92 -2.58 -0.67 -9.35
C PRO A 92 -1.61 0.45 -8.95
N CYS A 93 -1.86 1.08 -7.80
CA CYS A 93 -1.10 2.21 -7.30
C CYS A 93 0.42 1.95 -7.26
N PRO A 94 0.93 0.79 -6.81
CA PRO A 94 2.38 0.51 -6.82
C PRO A 94 2.99 0.55 -8.22
N LEU A 95 2.33 -0.06 -9.21
CA LEU A 95 2.76 -0.05 -10.61
C LEU A 95 2.81 1.38 -11.16
N ILE A 96 1.73 2.14 -10.98
CA ILE A 96 1.60 3.51 -11.50
C ILE A 96 2.63 4.44 -10.84
N ALA A 97 2.85 4.31 -9.53
CA ALA A 97 3.83 5.10 -8.81
C ALA A 97 5.24 4.92 -9.38
N LEU A 98 5.65 3.66 -9.59
CA LEU A 98 6.96 3.33 -10.12
C LEU A 98 7.14 3.85 -11.55
N ILE A 99 6.15 3.62 -12.42
CA ILE A 99 6.12 4.11 -13.80
C ILE A 99 6.25 5.64 -13.86
N ASN A 100 5.52 6.37 -13.01
CA ASN A 100 5.57 7.82 -13.01
C ASN A 100 6.93 8.35 -12.54
N VAL A 101 7.55 7.74 -11.53
CA VAL A 101 8.92 8.09 -11.11
C VAL A 101 9.91 7.91 -12.26
N LEU A 102 9.86 6.77 -12.96
CA LEU A 102 10.76 6.49 -14.09
C LEU A 102 10.50 7.42 -15.28
N SER A 103 9.25 7.81 -15.53
CA SER A 103 8.94 8.76 -16.60
C SER A 103 9.44 10.17 -16.28
N LEU A 104 9.21 10.65 -15.05
CA LEU A 104 9.66 11.96 -14.59
C LEU A 104 11.19 12.08 -14.52
N THR A 105 11.88 10.95 -14.36
CA THR A 105 13.36 10.86 -14.39
C THR A 105 13.92 10.54 -15.78
N LYS A 106 13.07 10.48 -16.83
CA LYS A 106 13.42 10.14 -18.22
C LYS A 106 14.07 8.78 -18.43
N LYS A 107 13.92 7.88 -17.45
CA LYS A 107 14.41 6.49 -17.53
C LYS A 107 13.53 5.64 -18.44
N ILE A 108 12.25 5.97 -18.55
CA ILE A 108 11.32 5.35 -19.51
C ILE A 108 10.51 6.42 -20.25
N ASN A 109 10.07 6.09 -21.47
CA ASN A 109 9.13 6.91 -22.24
C ASN A 109 7.75 6.26 -22.30
N ILE A 110 6.71 7.06 -22.06
CA ILE A 110 5.31 6.65 -22.10
C ILE A 110 4.63 7.46 -23.21
N PRO A 111 4.02 6.81 -24.22
CA PRO A 111 3.25 7.51 -25.24
C PRO A 111 2.06 8.29 -24.64
N PRO A 112 1.66 9.45 -25.19
CA PRO A 112 0.53 10.25 -24.71
C PRO A 112 -0.82 9.67 -25.15
N ILE A 113 -1.01 8.36 -24.99
CA ILE A 113 -2.23 7.61 -25.29
C ILE A 113 -2.56 6.68 -24.12
N PRO A 114 -3.83 6.28 -23.93
CA PRO A 114 -4.19 5.33 -22.90
C PRO A 114 -3.36 4.03 -22.98
N THR A 115 -3.03 3.49 -21.81
CA THR A 115 -2.16 2.31 -21.65
C THR A 115 -2.83 1.23 -20.78
N THR A 116 -2.24 0.03 -20.73
CA THR A 116 -2.71 -1.10 -19.92
C THR A 116 -1.66 -1.51 -18.90
N SER A 117 -2.03 -2.29 -17.88
CA SER A 117 -1.07 -2.75 -16.87
C SER A 117 0.04 -3.60 -17.47
N GLU A 118 -0.30 -4.41 -18.48
CA GLU A 118 0.65 -5.25 -19.23
C GLU A 118 1.72 -4.40 -19.91
N LYS A 119 1.33 -3.37 -20.68
CA LYS A 119 2.29 -2.45 -21.32
C LYS A 119 3.18 -1.71 -20.33
N LEU A 120 2.66 -1.42 -19.13
CA LEU A 120 3.45 -0.81 -18.07
C LEU A 120 4.46 -1.80 -17.48
N LEU A 121 4.05 -3.05 -17.22
CA LEU A 121 4.97 -4.11 -16.80
C LEU A 121 6.06 -4.37 -17.85
N ASP A 122 5.72 -4.36 -19.13
CA ASP A 122 6.70 -4.51 -20.21
C ASP A 122 7.76 -3.40 -20.19
N LYS A 123 7.37 -2.16 -19.86
CA LYS A 123 8.32 -1.05 -19.68
C LYS A 123 9.25 -1.27 -18.48
N LEU A 124 8.73 -1.81 -17.38
CA LEU A 124 9.55 -2.15 -16.21
C LEU A 124 10.50 -3.30 -16.52
N ASN A 125 10.02 -4.36 -17.18
CA ASN A 125 10.85 -5.48 -17.64
C ASN A 125 11.97 -5.02 -18.57
N GLY A 126 11.64 -4.19 -19.57
CA GLY A 126 12.63 -3.60 -20.46
C GLY A 126 13.68 -2.80 -19.69
N TYR A 127 13.26 -1.93 -18.76
CA TYR A 127 14.21 -1.19 -17.91
C TYR A 127 15.12 -2.10 -17.08
N LEU A 128 14.59 -3.21 -16.53
CA LEU A 128 15.38 -4.15 -15.74
C LEU A 128 16.43 -4.90 -16.58
N LEU A 129 16.07 -5.25 -17.82
CA LEU A 129 16.94 -6.00 -18.73
C LEU A 129 17.95 -5.12 -19.45
N ASP A 130 17.58 -3.87 -19.76
CA ASP A 130 18.44 -2.89 -20.43
C ASP A 130 19.38 -2.17 -19.44
N GLY A 131 19.03 -2.18 -18.15
CA GLY A 131 19.74 -1.47 -17.10
C GLY A 131 21.02 -2.18 -16.67
N ASN A 132 22.09 -1.41 -16.50
CA ASN A 132 23.27 -1.87 -15.75
C ASN A 132 22.96 -1.76 -14.25
N LEU A 133 22.01 -2.57 -13.79
CA LEU A 133 21.56 -2.58 -12.40
C LEU A 133 22.66 -3.17 -11.52
N ASN A 134 22.92 -2.54 -10.37
CA ASN A 134 23.79 -3.09 -9.34
C ASN A 134 23.07 -4.19 -8.52
N LEU A 135 22.45 -5.16 -9.19
CA LEU A 135 21.77 -6.29 -8.58
C LEU A 135 22.54 -7.58 -8.84
N SER A 136 22.55 -8.47 -7.84
CA SER A 136 22.99 -9.84 -8.06
C SER A 136 22.00 -10.58 -8.96
N GLU A 137 22.44 -11.63 -9.65
CA GLU A 137 21.56 -12.47 -10.49
C GLU A 137 20.40 -13.05 -9.66
N SER A 138 20.66 -13.47 -8.42
CA SER A 138 19.63 -13.96 -7.50
C SER A 138 18.58 -12.90 -7.16
N ASP A 139 19.02 -11.66 -6.94
CA ASP A 139 18.12 -10.55 -6.61
C ASP A 139 17.30 -10.11 -7.81
N LEU A 140 17.89 -10.11 -9.02
CA LEU A 140 17.15 -9.86 -10.25
C LEU A 140 16.01 -10.88 -10.44
N LEU A 141 16.27 -12.17 -10.21
CA LEU A 141 15.24 -13.21 -10.31
C LEU A 141 14.10 -13.01 -9.31
N LYS A 142 14.39 -12.58 -8.08
CA LYS A 142 13.37 -12.24 -7.08
C LYS A 142 12.53 -11.05 -7.54
N VAL A 143 13.16 -9.99 -8.05
CA VAL A 143 12.45 -8.80 -8.56
C VAL A 143 11.52 -9.17 -9.71
N LEU A 144 12.00 -9.94 -10.69
CA LEU A 144 11.20 -10.38 -11.83
C LEU A 144 10.02 -11.25 -11.40
N LYS A 145 10.20 -12.10 -10.38
CA LYS A 145 9.14 -12.92 -9.80
C LYS A 145 8.06 -12.08 -9.10
N GLU A 146 8.44 -11.01 -8.42
CA GLU A 146 7.51 -10.15 -7.67
C GLU A 146 6.87 -9.06 -8.53
N LEU A 147 7.42 -8.72 -9.70
CA LEU A 147 6.92 -7.65 -10.57
C LEU A 147 5.41 -7.72 -10.87
N PRO A 148 4.81 -8.90 -11.16
CA PRO A 148 3.37 -9.01 -11.41
C PRO A 148 2.50 -8.57 -10.22
N ASN A 149 3.02 -8.65 -8.99
CA ASN A 149 2.28 -8.26 -7.77
C ASN A 149 2.06 -6.74 -7.69
N LEU A 150 2.81 -5.93 -8.46
CA LEU A 150 2.55 -4.49 -8.58
C LEU A 150 1.14 -4.17 -9.08
N LYS A 151 0.47 -5.11 -9.77
CA LYS A 151 -0.91 -4.96 -10.25
C LYS A 151 -1.97 -5.14 -9.15
N THR A 152 -1.73 -6.05 -8.22
CA THR A 152 -2.74 -6.48 -7.23
C THR A 152 -2.50 -5.89 -5.86
N GLY A 153 -1.27 -5.45 -5.58
CA GLY A 153 -0.87 -4.85 -4.32
C GLY A 153 0.42 -5.46 -3.81
N MET A 154 1.19 -4.65 -3.08
CA MET A 154 2.46 -5.03 -2.48
C MET A 154 2.29 -5.07 -0.97
N ILE A 155 2.81 -6.12 -0.34
CA ILE A 155 2.86 -6.18 1.12
C ILE A 155 4.15 -5.49 1.56
N VAL A 156 4.01 -4.47 2.41
CA VAL A 156 5.13 -3.77 3.02
C VAL A 156 4.94 -3.75 4.53
N SER A 157 6.03 -3.96 5.25
CA SER A 157 6.04 -3.96 6.72
C SER A 157 6.94 -2.82 7.19
N PRO A 158 6.39 -1.61 7.42
CA PRO A 158 7.17 -0.49 7.92
C PRO A 158 7.67 -0.79 9.34
N ARG A 159 8.83 -0.24 9.68
CA ARG A 159 9.29 -0.13 11.06
C ARG A 159 8.96 1.27 11.57
N PHE A 160 8.79 1.41 12.87
CA PHE A 160 8.39 2.67 13.51
C PHE A 160 9.58 3.39 14.17
N ASP A 161 10.79 3.17 13.65
CA ASP A 161 12.04 3.78 14.10
C ASP A 161 12.40 5.02 13.26
N ILE A 162 12.45 4.90 11.93
CA ILE A 162 12.72 6.02 10.99
C ILE A 162 11.85 5.92 9.72
N PRO A 163 11.57 7.03 9.01
CA PRO A 163 10.66 7.04 7.85
C PRO A 163 11.05 6.14 6.67
N MET A 164 12.33 5.77 6.57
CA MET A 164 12.85 4.94 5.48
C MET A 164 12.93 3.44 5.82
N SER A 165 12.49 3.07 7.02
CA SER A 165 12.74 1.74 7.58
C SER A 165 11.58 0.78 7.32
N PHE A 166 11.90 -0.35 6.70
CA PHE A 166 10.98 -1.43 6.40
C PHE A 166 11.64 -2.77 6.76
N VAL A 167 10.84 -3.80 7.03
CA VAL A 167 11.33 -5.17 7.10
C VAL A 167 11.73 -5.62 5.70
N ASP A 168 12.93 -6.18 5.56
CA ASP A 168 13.41 -6.69 4.27
C ASP A 168 12.51 -7.82 3.75
N SER A 169 12.17 -7.73 2.47
CA SER A 169 11.38 -8.71 1.73
C SER A 169 11.71 -8.64 0.24
N ASP A 170 11.38 -9.70 -0.51
CA ASP A 170 11.54 -9.73 -1.97
C ASP A 170 10.70 -8.64 -2.66
N GLN A 171 9.56 -8.26 -2.06
CA GLN A 171 8.71 -7.17 -2.55
C GLN A 171 9.37 -5.80 -2.33
N LEU A 172 10.05 -5.60 -1.19
CA LEU A 172 10.80 -4.37 -0.98
C LEU A 172 11.98 -4.26 -1.95
N LEU A 173 12.58 -5.39 -2.32
CA LEU A 173 13.66 -5.44 -3.31
C LEU A 173 13.23 -4.91 -4.68
N VAL A 174 11.96 -5.08 -5.07
CA VAL A 174 11.41 -4.46 -6.29
C VAL A 174 11.63 -2.94 -6.27
N PHE A 175 11.29 -2.24 -5.18
CA PHE A 175 11.49 -0.80 -5.11
C PHE A 175 12.97 -0.39 -5.05
N LYS A 176 13.84 -1.23 -4.49
CA LYS A 176 15.29 -1.00 -4.47
C LYS A 176 15.92 -1.14 -5.87
N ALA A 177 15.25 -1.80 -6.81
CA ALA A 177 15.77 -2.09 -8.15
C ALA A 177 15.64 -0.92 -9.16
N PHE A 178 14.83 0.11 -8.88
CA PHE A 178 14.48 1.18 -9.83
C PHE A 178 14.92 2.57 -9.34
#